data_AF-A0A1E7DL50-F1
#
_entry.id   AF-A0A1E7DL50-F1
#
_cell.length_a   1.000
_cell.length_b   1.000
_cell.length_c   1.000
_cell.angle_alpha   90.00
_cell.angle_beta   90.00
_cell.angle_gamma   90.00
#
_symmetry.space_group_name_H-M   'P 1'
#
loop_
_entity.id
_entity.type
_entity.pdbx_description
1 polymer ?
#
loop_
_entity_poly.entity_id
_entity_poly.type
_entity_poly.pdbx_seq_one_letter_code
_entity_poly.pdbx_strand_id
1 'polypeptide(L)'
;MNTTHDLHHTDETVQETGTYICAAGKRVDLQKGEQFPVCPDMNEPTTWRHAAHVHNTGDQVTETDTYVDEDGDRVELAPGDTFPSCPKSGESTQWKHA
;
A
#
# COMPACT_ATOMS: atom_id res chain seq x y z
N MET A 1 10.93 13.83 8.44
CA MET A 1 12.00 13.93 7.42
C MET A 1 11.42 13.29 6.17
N ASN A 2 11.14 14.08 5.12
CA ASN A 2 10.51 13.63 3.88
C ASN A 2 11.45 12.66 3.15
N THR A 3 11.17 11.36 3.23
CA THR A 3 11.94 10.37 2.49
C THR A 3 11.56 10.45 1.01
N THR A 4 12.50 10.95 0.22
CA THR A 4 12.51 10.90 -1.25
C THR A 4 12.82 9.47 -1.76
N HIS A 5 12.42 8.42 -1.02
CA HIS A 5 12.71 7.02 -1.38
C HIS A 5 11.51 6.30 -1.98
N ASP A 6 10.33 6.88 -1.90
CA ASP A 6 9.07 6.31 -2.38
C ASP A 6 8.76 6.70 -3.85
N LEU A 7 9.72 7.28 -4.57
CA LEU A 7 9.54 7.74 -5.96
C LEU A 7 10.07 6.69 -6.94
N HIS A 8 9.16 6.08 -7.67
CA HIS A 8 9.42 5.05 -8.68
C HIS A 8 9.20 5.58 -10.08
N HIS A 9 9.77 4.91 -11.09
CA HIS A 9 9.60 5.25 -12.50
C HIS A 9 8.76 4.21 -13.25
N THR A 10 8.14 4.62 -14.37
CA THR A 10 7.47 3.69 -15.28
C THR A 10 8.44 2.59 -15.74
N ASP A 11 7.94 1.36 -15.86
CA ASP A 11 8.69 0.13 -16.20
C ASP A 11 9.61 -0.39 -15.08
N GLU A 12 9.78 0.36 -13.99
CA GLU A 12 10.50 -0.11 -12.81
C GLU A 12 9.75 -1.27 -12.13
N THR A 13 10.48 -2.15 -11.45
CA THR A 13 9.88 -3.23 -10.68
C THR A 13 9.43 -2.70 -9.32
N VAL A 14 8.16 -2.93 -9.01
CA VAL A 14 7.53 -2.61 -7.73
C VAL A 14 8.22 -3.40 -6.63
N GLN A 15 8.84 -2.72 -5.67
CA GLN A 15 9.59 -3.36 -4.59
C GLN A 15 8.71 -3.72 -3.38
N GLU A 16 7.56 -3.06 -3.25
CA GLU A 16 6.63 -3.14 -2.13
C GLU A 16 5.21 -3.13 -2.71
N THR A 17 4.31 -4.03 -2.30
CA THR A 17 2.93 -3.94 -2.80
C THR A 17 2.30 -2.71 -2.22
N GLY A 18 1.72 -1.90 -3.08
CA GLY A 18 0.90 -0.83 -2.60
C GLY A 18 0.18 0.03 -3.63
N THR A 19 -0.57 0.99 -3.13
CA THR A 19 -1.19 2.07 -3.84
C THR A 19 -0.11 3.09 -4.18
N TYR A 20 0.12 3.26 -5.47
CA TYR A 20 1.03 4.23 -6.02
C TYR A 20 0.27 5.36 -6.70
N ILE A 21 0.79 6.57 -6.58
CA ILE A 21 0.19 7.79 -7.11
C ILE A 21 1.08 8.33 -8.23
N CYS A 22 0.61 8.37 -9.48
CA CYS A 22 1.40 8.98 -10.55
C CYS A 22 1.49 10.51 -10.39
N ALA A 23 2.37 11.15 -11.15
CA ALA A 23 2.55 12.61 -11.14
C ALA A 23 1.25 13.39 -11.43
N ALA A 24 0.27 12.77 -12.12
CA ALA A 24 -1.06 13.33 -12.35
C ALA A 24 -2.00 13.29 -11.12
N GLY A 25 -1.61 12.59 -10.05
CA GLY A 25 -2.44 12.36 -8.86
C GLY A 25 -3.34 11.11 -8.93
N LYS A 26 -3.19 10.26 -9.96
CA LYS A 26 -3.98 9.03 -10.10
C LYS A 26 -3.38 7.90 -9.27
N ARG A 27 -4.23 7.21 -8.53
CA ARG A 27 -3.87 6.07 -7.67
C ARG A 27 -4.04 4.75 -8.42
N VAL A 28 -3.10 3.84 -8.29
CA VAL A 28 -3.15 2.46 -8.79
C VAL A 28 -2.55 1.54 -7.75
N ASP A 29 -3.14 0.38 -7.55
CA ASP A 29 -2.61 -0.65 -6.67
C ASP A 29 -1.70 -1.56 -7.49
N LEU A 30 -0.44 -1.68 -7.08
CA LEU A 30 0.57 -2.51 -7.72
C LEU A 30 1.12 -3.48 -6.70
N GLN A 31 1.41 -4.71 -7.12
CA GLN A 31 1.98 -5.71 -6.25
C GLN A 31 3.50 -5.78 -6.41
N LYS A 32 4.19 -6.17 -5.35
CA LYS A 32 5.63 -6.43 -5.37
C LYS A 32 5.96 -7.42 -6.49
N GLY A 33 6.88 -7.02 -7.35
CA GLY A 33 7.28 -7.77 -8.54
C GLY A 33 6.51 -7.39 -9.82
N GLU A 34 5.45 -6.60 -9.74
CA GLU A 34 4.84 -5.98 -10.92
C GLU A 34 5.71 -4.84 -11.48
N GLN A 35 5.38 -4.39 -12.69
CA GLN A 35 6.01 -3.21 -13.28
C GLN A 35 5.11 -1.99 -13.17
N PHE A 36 5.69 -0.84 -12.87
CA PHE A 36 4.96 0.42 -12.84
C PHE A 36 4.40 0.76 -14.23
N PRO A 37 3.07 0.83 -14.40
CA PRO A 37 2.48 1.13 -15.70
C PRO A 37 2.69 2.60 -16.09
N VAL A 38 2.41 2.92 -17.35
CA VAL A 38 2.28 4.33 -17.77
C VAL A 38 1.08 4.96 -17.06
N CYS A 39 1.17 6.24 -16.68
CA CYS A 39 0.03 6.93 -16.05
C CYS A 39 -1.13 6.95 -17.05
N PRO A 40 -2.33 6.43 -16.69
CA PRO A 40 -3.45 6.33 -17.64
C PRO A 40 -3.97 7.69 -18.12
N ASP A 41 -3.65 8.76 -17.38
CA ASP A 41 -4.06 10.13 -17.71
C ASP A 41 -3.14 10.76 -18.77
N MET A 42 -1.82 10.64 -18.59
CA MET A 42 -0.83 11.21 -19.51
C MET A 42 -0.54 10.30 -20.70
N ASN A 43 -0.74 8.97 -20.55
CA ASN A 43 -0.29 7.96 -21.52
C ASN A 43 1.22 8.05 -21.84
N GLU A 44 2.00 8.63 -20.92
CA GLU A 44 3.44 8.83 -21.01
C GLU A 44 4.13 8.26 -19.76
N PRO A 45 5.43 7.93 -19.84
CA PRO A 45 6.20 7.48 -18.68
C PRO A 45 6.19 8.56 -17.60
N THR A 46 5.73 8.17 -16.42
CA THR A 46 5.54 9.03 -15.25
C THR A 46 6.44 8.60 -14.10
N THR A 47 6.40 9.40 -13.04
CA THR A 47 6.87 8.99 -11.72
C THR A 47 5.70 8.58 -10.85
N TRP A 48 5.90 7.54 -10.08
CA TRP A 48 4.96 6.97 -9.15
C TRP A 48 5.45 7.23 -7.73
N ARG A 49 4.55 7.63 -6.84
CA ARG A 49 4.84 7.85 -5.43
C ARG A 49 4.09 6.83 -4.61
N HIS A 50 4.77 6.11 -3.72
CA HIS A 50 4.08 5.23 -2.79
C HIS A 50 3.14 6.06 -1.91
N ALA A 51 1.85 5.73 -1.91
CA ALA A 51 0.92 6.29 -0.95
C ALA A 51 1.12 5.56 0.38
N ALA A 52 0.99 6.26 1.51
CA ALA A 52 1.02 5.58 2.80
C ALA A 52 -0.12 4.56 2.88
N HIS A 53 0.24 3.28 3.09
CA HIS A 53 -0.69 2.18 3.27
C HIS A 53 -1.37 2.27 4.62
N VAL A 54 -2.65 2.65 4.60
CA VAL A 54 -3.51 2.58 5.77
C VAL A 54 -4.72 1.75 5.39
N HIS A 55 -4.78 0.54 5.93
CA HIS A 55 -5.88 -0.39 5.77
C HIS A 55 -6.84 -0.23 6.93
N ASN A 56 -8.14 -0.33 6.69
CA ASN A 56 -9.13 -0.29 7.77
C ASN A 56 -9.57 -1.71 8.11
N THR A 57 -10.06 -1.94 9.33
CA THR A 57 -10.78 -3.18 9.66
C THR A 57 -11.88 -3.46 8.63
N GLY A 58 -11.90 -4.68 8.10
CA GLY A 58 -12.82 -5.10 7.03
C GLY A 58 -12.26 -4.89 5.62
N ASP A 59 -11.13 -4.21 5.45
CA ASP A 59 -10.45 -4.09 4.16
C ASP A 59 -9.86 -5.44 3.74
N GLN A 60 -9.72 -5.65 2.44
CA GLN A 60 -9.16 -6.89 1.92
C GLN A 60 -7.65 -6.75 1.85
N VAL A 61 -6.96 -7.70 2.47
CA VAL A 61 -5.51 -7.74 2.48
C VAL A 61 -5.03 -8.00 1.06
N THR A 62 -4.08 -7.19 0.60
CA THR A 62 -3.55 -7.24 -0.76
C THR A 62 -2.12 -7.78 -0.83
N GLU A 63 -1.42 -7.84 0.30
CA GLU A 63 -0.06 -8.36 0.42
C GLU A 63 0.09 -9.26 1.65
N THR A 64 0.97 -10.27 1.55
CA THR A 64 1.40 -11.02 2.73
C THR A 64 2.43 -10.21 3.48
N ASP A 65 2.04 -9.57 4.56
CA ASP A 65 2.95 -8.77 5.36
C ASP A 65 2.51 -8.70 6.82
N THR A 66 3.37 -8.14 7.68
CA THR A 66 3.03 -7.88 9.07
C THR A 66 2.45 -6.48 9.18
N TYR A 67 1.21 -6.41 9.63
CA TYR A 67 0.52 -5.15 9.83
C TYR A 67 0.49 -4.80 11.31
N VAL A 68 0.70 -3.53 11.63
CA VAL A 68 0.60 -2.95 12.96
C VAL A 68 -0.57 -1.97 13.02
N ASP A 69 -1.39 -2.07 14.05
CA ASP A 69 -2.47 -1.12 14.29
C ASP A 69 -1.98 0.12 15.06
N GLU A 70 -2.86 1.10 15.28
CA GLU A 70 -2.52 2.31 16.05
C GLU A 70 -2.17 2.01 17.52
N ASP A 71 -2.65 0.90 18.09
CA ASP A 71 -2.31 0.46 19.46
C ASP A 71 -0.96 -0.29 19.55
N GLY A 72 -0.35 -0.59 18.39
CA GLY A 72 0.91 -1.32 18.29
C GLY A 72 0.77 -2.84 18.22
N ASP A 73 -0.44 -3.37 18.06
CA ASP A 73 -0.67 -4.79 17.85
C ASP A 73 -0.29 -5.20 16.43
N ARG A 74 0.39 -6.35 16.32
CA ARG A 74 0.89 -6.87 15.05
C ARG A 74 0.06 -8.07 14.62
N VAL A 75 -0.30 -8.12 13.35
CA VAL A 75 -0.98 -9.24 12.72
C VAL A 75 -0.29 -9.58 11.42
N GLU A 76 -0.02 -10.86 11.20
CA GLU A 76 0.44 -11.35 9.90
C GLU A 76 -0.80 -11.69 9.07
N LEU A 77 -0.96 -11.02 7.94
CA LEU A 77 -2.09 -11.24 7.05
C LEU A 77 -1.59 -11.63 5.67
N ALA A 78 -2.40 -12.37 4.91
CA ALA A 78 -2.09 -12.83 3.57
C ALA A 78 -3.07 -12.23 2.55
N PRO A 79 -2.72 -12.10 1.26
CA PRO A 79 -3.62 -11.54 0.26
C PRO A 79 -4.88 -12.39 0.16
N GLY A 80 -6.04 -11.75 0.29
CA GLY A 80 -7.35 -12.40 0.39
C GLY A 80 -7.88 -12.57 1.81
N ASP A 81 -7.06 -12.38 2.85
CA ASP A 81 -7.56 -12.21 4.21
C ASP A 81 -8.26 -10.86 4.37
N THR A 82 -8.97 -10.70 5.48
CA THR A 82 -9.63 -9.44 5.84
C THR A 82 -8.96 -8.86 7.07
N PHE A 83 -8.70 -7.56 7.06
CA PHE A 83 -8.12 -6.88 8.21
C PHE A 83 -9.04 -7.04 9.44
N PRO A 84 -8.57 -7.66 10.53
CA PRO A 84 -9.41 -7.88 11.71
C PRO A 84 -9.68 -6.57 12.45
N SER A 85 -10.63 -6.61 13.39
CA SER A 85 -10.77 -5.53 14.38
C SER A 85 -9.57 -5.49 15.31
N CYS A 86 -9.34 -4.35 15.98
CA CYS A 86 -8.27 -4.23 16.97
C CYS A 86 -8.40 -5.36 18.00
N PRO A 87 -7.36 -6.17 18.24
CA PRO A 87 -7.43 -7.31 19.17
C PRO A 87 -7.62 -6.88 20.62
N LYS A 88 -7.24 -5.65 20.99
CA LYS A 88 -7.43 -5.12 22.35
C LYS A 88 -8.82 -4.58 22.61
N SER A 89 -9.34 -3.75 21.72
CA SER A 89 -10.64 -3.07 21.92
C SER A 89 -11.81 -3.75 21.21
N GLY A 90 -11.55 -4.57 20.19
CA GLY A 90 -12.57 -5.13 19.30
C GLY A 90 -13.19 -4.10 18.33
N GLU A 91 -12.69 -2.87 18.33
CA GLU A 91 -13.18 -1.76 17.50
C GLU A 91 -12.48 -1.73 16.14
N SER A 92 -13.09 -1.03 15.17
CA SER A 92 -12.48 -0.78 13.87
C SER A 92 -11.22 0.05 14.03
N THR A 93 -10.09 -0.47 13.55
CA THR A 93 -8.78 0.19 13.64
C THR A 93 -8.17 0.36 12.26
N GLN A 94 -7.08 1.14 12.22
CA GLN A 94 -6.25 1.34 11.05
C GLN A 94 -4.97 0.53 11.17
N TRP A 95 -4.77 -0.35 10.21
CA TRP A 95 -3.60 -1.19 10.05
C TRP A 95 -2.63 -0.56 9.07
N LYS A 96 -1.36 -0.53 9.44
CA LYS A 96 -0.24 -0.02 8.63
C LYS A 96 0.80 -1.13 8.54
N HIS A 97 1.65 -1.13 7.52
CA HIS A 97 2.79 -2.06 7.51
C HIS A 97 3.73 -1.78 8.72
N ALA A 98 4.23 -2.84 9.35
CA ALA A 98 4.89 -2.83 10.67
C ALA A 98 6.42 -2.65 10.67
#